data_AF-A0A369RHT2-F1
#
_entry.id   AF-A0A369RHT2-F1
#
_cell.length_a   1.000
_cell.length_b   1.000
_cell.length_c   1.000
_cell.angle_alpha   90.00
_cell.angle_beta   90.00
_cell.angle_gamma   90.00
#
_symmetry.space_group_name_H-M   'P 1'
#
loop_
_entity.id
_entity.type
_entity.pdbx_description
1 polymer ?
#
loop_
_entity_poly.entity_id
_entity_poly.type
_entity_poly.pdbx_seq_one_letter_code
_entity_poly.pdbx_strand_id
1 'polypeptide(L)'
;MNIFVLDENPIIAAQMLCDKHIVKMPLETAQLLSNVFSTALKVPNPFVSVIDQDIEIPYKLTHNNHPCSLWARQSKGNFYWLIEYGKELCKEYTLRYKRKHKSEEVIDWCEGFTHFSIN
;
A
#
# COMPACT_ATOMS: atom_id res chain seq x y z
N MET A 1 8.53 8.12 -2.28
CA MET A 1 7.15 7.88 -1.82
C MET A 1 7.13 8.07 -0.31
N ASN A 2 6.22 8.87 0.18
CA ASN A 2 6.01 9.17 1.58
C ASN A 2 4.71 8.54 2.07
N ILE A 3 4.64 8.31 3.39
CA ILE A 3 3.41 7.97 4.10
C ILE A 3 3.11 9.18 4.99
N PHE A 4 1.95 9.81 4.80
CA PHE A 4 1.52 10.94 5.63
C PHE A 4 0.58 10.44 6.74
N VAL A 5 1.17 10.01 7.85
CA VAL A 5 0.44 9.50 9.02
C VAL A 5 -0.01 10.66 9.90
N LEU A 6 -1.33 10.85 10.03
CA LEU A 6 -1.94 11.87 10.89
C LEU A 6 -2.62 11.28 12.14
N ASP A 7 -2.82 9.97 12.15
CA ASP A 7 -3.40 9.20 13.26
C ASP A 7 -2.88 7.76 13.19
N GLU A 8 -2.89 7.05 14.32
CA GLU A 8 -2.52 5.63 14.35
C GLU A 8 -3.60 4.74 13.73
N ASN A 9 -4.86 5.16 13.74
CA ASN A 9 -5.94 4.50 13.05
C ASN A 9 -5.91 4.89 11.54
N PRO A 10 -5.76 3.92 10.62
CA PRO A 10 -5.64 4.21 9.19
C PRO A 10 -6.87 4.90 8.59
N ILE A 11 -8.06 4.64 9.14
CA ILE A 11 -9.32 5.28 8.73
C ILE A 11 -9.26 6.78 9.07
N ILE A 12 -8.93 7.09 10.32
CA ILE A 12 -8.84 8.48 10.81
C ILE A 12 -7.73 9.21 10.06
N ALA A 13 -6.57 8.58 9.90
CA ALA A 13 -5.42 9.14 9.19
C ALA A 13 -5.77 9.53 7.74
N ALA A 14 -6.55 8.71 7.04
CA ALA A 14 -6.99 8.99 5.67
C ALA A 14 -7.97 10.17 5.61
N GLN A 15 -8.96 10.18 6.52
CA GLN A 15 -9.98 11.23 6.61
C GLN A 15 -9.39 12.61 6.94
N MET A 16 -8.34 12.65 7.76
CA MET A 16 -7.67 13.90 8.16
C MET A 16 -6.83 14.54 7.06
N LEU A 17 -6.54 13.85 5.95
CA LEU A 17 -5.76 14.44 4.86
C LEU A 17 -6.51 15.61 4.22
N CYS A 18 -5.77 16.65 3.83
CA CYS A 18 -6.31 17.70 2.98
C CYS A 18 -6.46 17.23 1.52
N ASP A 19 -7.25 17.98 0.76
CA ASP A 19 -7.58 17.67 -0.64
C ASP A 19 -6.35 17.51 -1.54
N LYS A 20 -5.26 18.22 -1.25
CA LYS A 20 -4.02 18.08 -2.03
C LYS A 20 -3.33 16.74 -1.79
N HIS A 21 -3.37 16.23 -0.56
CA HIS A 21 -2.71 14.98 -0.20
C HIS A 21 -3.53 13.77 -0.66
N ILE A 22 -4.86 13.78 -0.47
CA ILE A 22 -5.71 12.64 -0.82
C ILE A 22 -5.65 12.28 -2.32
N VAL A 23 -5.34 13.25 -3.20
CA VAL A 23 -5.15 13.00 -4.64
C VAL A 23 -3.85 12.22 -4.93
N LYS A 24 -2.80 12.40 -4.12
CA LYS A 24 -1.46 11.85 -4.37
C LYS A 24 -1.17 10.58 -3.55
N MET A 25 -1.71 10.51 -2.34
CA MET A 25 -1.37 9.46 -1.37
C MET A 25 -1.77 8.03 -1.78
N PRO A 26 -2.90 7.79 -2.48
CA PRO A 26 -3.17 6.45 -3.00
C PRO A 26 -2.08 5.92 -3.95
N LEU A 27 -1.54 6.78 -4.83
CA LEU A 27 -0.45 6.41 -5.75
C LEU A 27 0.83 6.08 -5.00
N GLU A 28 1.24 6.94 -4.07
CA GLU A 28 2.47 6.72 -3.29
C GLU A 28 2.37 5.47 -2.41
N THR A 29 1.18 5.20 -1.86
CA THR A 29 0.88 3.99 -1.10
C THR A 29 0.99 2.74 -1.97
N ALA A 30 0.35 2.74 -3.15
CA ALA A 30 0.40 1.61 -4.06
C ALA A 30 1.83 1.29 -4.56
N GLN A 31 2.64 2.32 -4.78
CA GLN A 31 4.07 2.15 -5.12
C GLN A 31 4.86 1.53 -3.95
N LEU A 32 4.61 1.97 -2.71
CA LEU A 32 5.25 1.39 -1.53
C LEU A 32 4.86 -0.08 -1.33
N LEU A 33 3.58 -0.41 -1.51
CA LEU A 33 3.11 -1.79 -1.46
C LEU A 33 3.76 -2.64 -2.55
N SER A 34 3.78 -2.18 -3.81
CA SER A 34 4.43 -2.87 -4.94
C SER A 34 5.93 -3.13 -4.71
N ASN A 35 6.63 -2.24 -3.98
CA ASN A 35 8.02 -2.46 -3.61
C ASN A 35 8.21 -3.68 -2.70
N VAL A 36 7.24 -3.99 -1.82
CA VAL A 36 7.29 -5.18 -0.96
C VAL A 36 7.27 -6.45 -1.81
N PHE A 37 6.36 -6.52 -2.79
CA PHE A 37 6.28 -7.63 -3.75
C PHE A 37 7.54 -7.75 -4.61
N SER A 38 8.08 -6.62 -5.07
CA SER A 38 9.31 -6.61 -5.89
C SER A 38 10.51 -7.18 -5.13
N THR A 39 10.53 -6.99 -3.82
CA THR A 39 11.55 -7.57 -2.94
C THR A 39 11.27 -9.06 -2.70
N ALA A 40 9.99 -9.44 -2.53
CA ALA A 40 9.55 -10.81 -2.29
C ALA A 40 9.91 -11.77 -3.44
N LEU A 41 9.97 -11.27 -4.70
CA LEU A 41 10.46 -12.05 -5.85
C LEU A 41 11.94 -12.45 -5.77
N LYS A 42 12.73 -11.73 -4.97
CA LYS A 42 14.17 -11.98 -4.84
C LYS A 42 14.52 -12.73 -3.56
N VAL A 43 13.77 -12.46 -2.49
CA VAL A 43 13.99 -13.02 -1.15
C VAL A 43 12.63 -13.37 -0.56
N PRO A 44 12.43 -14.58 -0.01
CA PRO A 44 11.16 -14.96 0.60
C PRO A 44 10.69 -13.92 1.63
N ASN A 45 9.43 -13.52 1.52
CA ASN A 45 8.79 -12.58 2.44
C ASN A 45 7.68 -13.30 3.21
N PRO A 46 7.68 -13.28 4.55
CA PRO A 46 6.69 -14.01 5.35
C PRO A 46 5.27 -13.40 5.32
N PHE A 47 5.07 -12.22 4.73
CA PHE A 47 3.80 -11.51 4.74
C PHE A 47 3.02 -11.62 3.42
N VAL A 48 3.71 -11.93 2.32
CA VAL A 48 3.14 -11.98 0.96
C VAL A 48 3.56 -13.26 0.24
N SER A 49 2.63 -13.83 -0.52
CA SER A 49 2.88 -15.01 -1.35
C SER A 49 3.09 -14.58 -2.79
N VAL A 50 4.32 -14.71 -3.30
CA VAL A 50 4.61 -14.63 -4.73
C VAL A 50 4.93 -16.04 -5.21
N ILE A 51 3.88 -16.80 -5.53
CA ILE A 51 3.97 -18.22 -5.93
C ILE A 51 4.46 -18.42 -7.37
N ASP A 52 4.50 -17.36 -8.15
CA ASP A 52 4.84 -17.39 -9.57
C ASP A 52 5.91 -16.32 -9.87
N GLN A 53 6.97 -16.71 -10.59
CA GLN A 53 8.00 -15.76 -11.05
C GLN A 53 7.48 -14.88 -12.20
N ASP A 54 6.40 -15.31 -12.87
CA ASP A 54 5.77 -14.59 -13.98
C ASP A 54 4.74 -13.55 -13.49
N ILE A 55 4.60 -13.35 -12.18
CA ILE A 55 3.71 -12.34 -11.63
C ILE A 55 4.17 -10.93 -12.02
N GLU A 56 3.34 -10.21 -12.78
CA GLU A 56 3.60 -8.83 -13.14
C GLU A 56 3.20 -7.89 -11.98
N ILE A 57 4.20 -7.28 -11.35
CA ILE A 57 3.97 -6.32 -10.26
C ILE A 57 3.51 -4.98 -10.86
N PRO A 58 2.37 -4.41 -10.42
CA PRO A 58 1.75 -3.26 -11.08
C PRO A 58 2.63 -2.00 -11.17
N TYR A 59 3.45 -1.74 -10.15
CA TYR A 59 4.44 -0.66 -10.19
C TYR A 59 5.86 -1.20 -10.11
N LYS A 60 6.73 -0.68 -10.99
CA LYS A 60 8.17 -0.98 -10.98
C LYS A 60 8.80 -0.55 -9.66
N LEU A 61 9.74 -1.34 -9.18
CA LEU A 61 10.55 -1.05 -8.00
C LEU A 61 11.23 0.31 -8.13
N THR A 62 10.92 1.22 -7.20
CA THR A 62 11.56 2.54 -7.10
C THR A 62 11.94 2.83 -5.66
N HIS A 63 13.03 3.57 -5.45
CA HIS A 63 13.45 4.04 -4.13
C HIS A 63 13.44 2.95 -3.03
N ASN A 64 14.03 1.78 -3.32
CA ASN A 64 14.01 0.63 -2.42
C ASN A 64 14.60 0.92 -1.02
N ASN A 65 15.55 1.84 -0.93
CA ASN A 65 16.20 2.21 0.33
C ASN A 65 15.58 3.44 1.01
N HIS A 66 14.45 3.94 0.49
CA HIS A 66 13.74 5.06 1.12
C HIS A 66 13.17 4.63 2.49
N PRO A 67 13.18 5.51 3.51
CA PRO A 67 12.68 5.17 4.85
C PRO A 67 11.28 4.56 4.85
N CYS A 68 10.33 5.08 4.06
CA CYS A 68 8.99 4.50 3.97
C CYS A 68 8.97 3.12 3.30
N SER A 69 9.83 2.87 2.30
CA SER A 69 9.97 1.53 1.68
C SER A 69 10.54 0.53 2.68
N LEU A 70 11.49 0.95 3.51
CA LEU A 70 12.06 0.15 4.59
C LEU A 70 11.02 -0.14 5.68
N TRP A 71 10.29 0.89 6.10
CA TRP A 71 9.23 0.77 7.10
C TRP A 71 8.12 -0.20 6.65
N ALA A 72 7.66 -0.08 5.41
CA ALA A 72 6.60 -0.92 4.86
C ALA A 72 6.93 -2.42 4.87
N ARG A 73 8.23 -2.77 4.76
CA ARG A 73 8.70 -4.17 4.76
C ARG A 73 9.31 -4.62 6.09
N GLN A 74 9.35 -3.75 7.09
CA GLN A 74 9.98 -4.05 8.38
C GLN A 74 9.18 -5.06 9.20
N SER A 75 7.85 -5.05 9.10
CA SER A 75 6.98 -5.93 9.87
C SER A 75 5.66 -6.20 9.14
N LYS A 76 4.99 -7.30 9.54
CA LYS A 76 3.65 -7.67 9.07
C LYS A 76 2.64 -6.57 9.37
N GLY A 77 2.73 -6.01 10.57
CA GLY A 77 1.86 -4.93 11.05
C GLY A 77 1.98 -3.66 10.22
N ASN A 78 3.20 -3.23 9.90
CA ASN A 78 3.43 -2.04 9.07
C ASN A 78 2.85 -2.23 7.67
N PHE A 79 3.07 -3.41 7.08
CA PHE A 79 2.57 -3.74 5.76
C PHE A 79 1.04 -3.75 5.72
N TYR A 80 0.39 -4.37 6.71
CA TYR A 80 -1.08 -4.39 6.77
C TYR A 80 -1.69 -3.04 7.07
N TRP A 81 -1.10 -2.28 7.99
CA TRP A 81 -1.51 -0.91 8.23
C TRP A 81 -1.47 -0.10 6.95
N LEU A 82 -0.42 -0.27 6.12
CA LEU A 82 -0.29 0.42 4.84
C LEU A 82 -1.35 0.00 3.81
N ILE A 83 -1.75 -1.28 3.78
CA ILE A 83 -2.85 -1.76 2.95
C ILE A 83 -4.17 -1.11 3.39
N GLU A 84 -4.49 -1.20 4.68
CA GLU A 84 -5.72 -0.63 5.24
C GLU A 84 -5.77 0.88 4.99
N TYR A 85 -4.69 1.59 5.29
CA TYR A 85 -4.55 3.01 5.00
C TYR A 85 -4.74 3.30 3.51
N GLY A 86 -4.13 2.53 2.61
CA GLY A 86 -4.33 2.65 1.17
C GLY A 86 -5.79 2.52 0.74
N LYS A 87 -6.52 1.56 1.30
CA LYS A 87 -7.95 1.36 1.02
C LYS A 87 -8.79 2.52 1.53
N GLU A 88 -8.51 3.01 2.74
CA GLU A 88 -9.21 4.17 3.31
C GLU A 88 -8.91 5.46 2.53
N LEU A 89 -7.69 5.62 2.01
CA LEU A 89 -7.36 6.71 1.09
C LEU A 89 -8.21 6.65 -0.19
N CYS A 90 -8.39 5.46 -0.79
CA CYS A 90 -9.22 5.31 -1.99
C CYS A 90 -10.71 5.56 -1.71
N LYS A 91 -11.21 5.12 -0.54
CA LYS A 91 -12.58 5.39 -0.10
C LYS A 91 -12.81 6.89 0.10
N GLU A 92 -11.92 7.55 0.83
CA GLU A 92 -11.99 8.99 1.09
C GLU A 92 -11.86 9.81 -0.20
N TYR A 93 -10.95 9.42 -1.10
CA TYR A 93 -10.86 10.00 -2.44
C TYR A 93 -12.18 9.88 -3.22
N THR A 94 -12.77 8.69 -3.23
CA THR A 94 -14.04 8.43 -3.93
C THR A 94 -15.18 9.24 -3.32
N LEU A 95 -15.20 9.38 -1.99
CA LEU A 95 -16.18 10.20 -1.30
C LEU A 95 -16.09 11.68 -1.72
N ARG A 96 -14.86 12.23 -1.79
CA ARG A 96 -14.62 13.65 -2.15
C ARG A 96 -14.83 13.96 -3.62
N TYR A 97 -14.33 13.10 -4.51
CA TYR A 97 -14.28 13.38 -5.96
C TYR A 97 -15.28 12.60 -6.80
N LYS A 98 -16.09 11.73 -6.18
CA LYS A 98 -17.14 10.92 -6.84
C LYS A 98 -16.62 10.06 -8.01
N ARG A 99 -15.35 9.64 -7.93
CA ARG A 99 -14.69 8.75 -8.88
C ARG A 99 -13.65 7.90 -8.17
N LYS A 100 -13.40 6.70 -8.69
CA LYS A 100 -12.35 5.81 -8.17
C LYS A 100 -10.96 6.33 -8.47
N HIS A 101 -10.02 6.09 -7.55
CA HIS A 101 -8.62 6.36 -7.80
C HIS A 101 -8.01 5.16 -8.57
N LYS A 102 -7.21 5.41 -9.62
CA LYS A 102 -6.62 4.33 -10.43
C LYS A 102 -5.79 3.33 -9.62
N SER A 103 -5.13 3.81 -8.57
CA SER A 103 -4.32 2.97 -7.69
C SER A 103 -5.13 2.07 -6.74
N GLU A 104 -6.46 2.20 -6.67
CA GLU A 104 -7.33 1.31 -5.88
C GLU A 104 -7.14 -0.15 -6.33
N GLU A 105 -7.17 -0.41 -7.65
CA GLU A 105 -6.96 -1.76 -8.21
C GLU A 105 -5.60 -2.36 -7.83
N VAL A 106 -4.56 -1.53 -7.72
CA VAL A 106 -3.23 -1.99 -7.31
C VAL A 106 -3.18 -2.32 -5.83
N ILE A 107 -3.87 -1.55 -4.99
CA ILE A 107 -3.95 -1.78 -3.55
C ILE A 107 -4.74 -3.07 -3.28
N ASP A 108 -5.87 -3.25 -3.97
CA ASP A 108 -6.68 -4.47 -3.88
C ASP A 108 -5.90 -5.70 -4.37
N TRP A 109 -5.13 -5.55 -5.45
CA TRP A 109 -4.20 -6.59 -5.91
C TRP A 109 -3.20 -6.94 -4.80
N CYS A 110 -2.57 -5.95 -4.17
CA CYS A 110 -1.62 -6.18 -3.09
C CYS A 110 -2.27 -6.92 -1.90
N GLU A 111 -3.50 -6.56 -1.53
CA GLU A 111 -4.25 -7.22 -0.47
C GLU A 111 -4.51 -8.71 -0.79
N GLY A 112 -4.89 -9.01 -2.04
CA GLY A 112 -5.23 -10.36 -2.49
C GLY A 112 -4.08 -11.39 -2.38
N PHE A 113 -2.83 -10.94 -2.40
CA PHE A 113 -1.64 -11.80 -2.25
C PHE A 113 -1.13 -11.89 -0.81
N THR A 114 -1.84 -11.31 0.16
CA THR A 114 -1.43 -11.36 1.56
C THR A 114 -1.88 -12.65 2.25
N HIS A 115 -1.05 -13.15 3.16
CA HIS A 115 -1.40 -14.30 3.98
C HIS A 115 -2.33 -13.89 5.13
N PHE A 116 -3.63 -13.84 4.88
CA PHE A 116 -4.63 -13.72 5.94
C PHE A 116 -4.54 -14.94 6.85
N SER A 117 -3.91 -14.77 8.00
CA SER A 117 -4.08 -15.69 9.12
C SER A 117 -5.45 -15.35 9.70
N ILE A 118 -6.49 -16.05 9.25
CA ILE A 118 -7.75 -16.13 10.00
C ILE A 118 -7.37 -16.83 11.31
N ASN A 119 -7.22 -16.05 12.40
CA ASN A 119 -7.20 -16.58 13.75
C ASN A 119 -8.63 -16.72 14.24
#